data_AF-A0A7H8QXV4-F1
#
_entry.id   AF-A0A7H8QXV4-F1
#
_cell.length_a   1.000
_cell.length_b   1.000
_cell.length_c   1.000
_cell.angle_alpha   90.00
_cell.angle_beta   90.00
_cell.angle_gamma   90.00
#
_symmetry.space_group_name_H-M   'P 1'
#
loop_
_entity.id
_entity.type
_entity.pdbx_description
1 polymer ?
#
loop_
_entity_poly.entity_id
_entity_poly.type
_entity_poly.pdbx_seq_one_letter_code
_entity_poly.pdbx_strand_id
1 'polypeptide(L)'
;MTETAPLFVAQEALCYYPVSTIYDSCPRFLFYAMLLASCATRWTGWLVDVFLGAAATYAGTAAFQSFILVASPAKRPDPGRVDIPYISSATQKNDIRLSSDNFPALATNTDYVTVQPAALELDADAILAIVVTGYLVFLPLQCWSRILSHGRARTLLFSLWNVLMLAGAICALVYWPTLERTPTQYMFCYPDLPPYDQTINDGWESSWKTSTWNESVWSIFSNATKFNQLGDLCYNTCFNTSQILRQQTTLSSQVVASGDDQQGDGTFWSRVIYSKSYIYTLIALCFVLNFLLMIFKLIPYNSRIRYIQPVAIWRERREIYGDLKSKFWRAVAASKPQNTNHEVQNEQHKIKLSNTWRHIRPLLGIEFLKTWLDFIIDVAILVGLLFSIIISPLTVIAFVIWIEWYIRNDGPSQESPQQVGQWSYLLSIGLLLISAAILKLKYRLASQKELDYELDETRRHLEELQKIRTEKFGHSCGPTDFNV
;
A
#
# COMPACT_ATOMS: atom_id res chain seq x y z
N MET A 1 36.23 47.86 10.29
CA MET A 1 35.94 46.95 11.42
C MET A 1 36.05 45.56 10.84
N THR A 2 37.04 44.80 11.26
CA THR A 2 37.29 43.43 10.79
C THR A 2 36.10 42.58 11.21
N GLU A 3 35.19 42.29 10.28
CA GLU A 3 34.13 41.28 10.47
C GLU A 3 34.83 39.96 10.77
N THR A 4 34.89 39.61 12.05
CA THR A 4 35.27 38.28 12.48
C THR A 4 34.22 37.32 11.92
N ALA A 5 34.64 36.40 11.06
CA ALA A 5 33.79 35.34 10.56
C ALA A 5 33.06 34.66 11.73
N PRO A 6 31.79 34.27 11.56
CA PRO A 6 31.04 33.59 12.62
C PRO A 6 31.76 32.31 13.04
N LEU A 7 31.59 31.86 14.28
CA LEU A 7 32.22 30.63 14.77
C LEU A 7 31.68 29.38 14.06
N PHE A 8 30.41 29.41 13.69
CA PHE A 8 29.70 28.36 12.96
C PHE A 8 28.50 28.99 12.24
N VAL A 9 27.95 28.25 11.29
CA VAL A 9 26.74 28.62 10.56
C VAL A 9 25.70 27.52 10.65
N ALA A 10 24.42 27.89 10.56
CA ALA A 10 23.32 26.93 10.56
C ALA A 10 22.76 26.77 9.14
N GLN A 11 22.66 25.54 8.67
CA GLN A 11 22.17 25.20 7.36
C GLN A 11 21.04 24.18 7.46
N GLU A 12 20.02 24.34 6.62
CA GLU A 12 18.92 23.39 6.56
C GLU A 12 19.38 22.07 5.96
N ALA A 13 19.05 21.00 6.66
CA ALA A 13 19.41 19.64 6.32
C ALA A 13 18.17 18.75 6.31
N LEU A 14 18.22 17.72 5.48
CA LEU A 14 17.30 16.59 5.52
C LEU A 14 18.04 15.41 6.14
N CYS A 15 17.43 14.76 7.13
CA CYS A 15 17.97 13.52 7.66
C CYS A 15 17.02 12.37 7.36
N TYR A 16 17.55 11.32 6.77
CA TYR A 16 16.75 10.21 6.29
C TYR A 16 17.50 8.89 6.40
N TYR A 17 16.74 7.82 6.60
CA TYR A 17 17.18 6.46 6.35
C TYR A 17 16.97 6.18 4.86
N PRO A 18 18.06 5.92 4.12
CA PRO A 18 18.00 5.51 2.72
C PRO A 18 17.07 4.32 2.48
N VAL A 19 16.57 4.21 1.24
CA VAL A 19 15.74 3.06 0.83
C VAL A 19 16.55 1.77 1.01
N SER A 20 15.97 0.81 1.73
CA SER A 20 16.52 -0.53 1.93
C SER A 20 16.71 -1.26 0.61
N THR A 21 17.75 -2.07 0.51
CA THR A 21 18.04 -2.91 -0.67
C THR A 21 16.89 -3.82 -1.09
N ILE A 22 16.04 -4.25 -0.14
CA ILE A 22 14.87 -5.08 -0.43
C ILE A 22 13.73 -4.30 -1.10
N TYR A 23 13.68 -2.99 -0.92
CA TYR A 23 12.70 -2.08 -1.52
C TYR A 23 13.29 -1.20 -2.60
N ASP A 24 14.53 -1.44 -2.98
CA ASP A 24 15.19 -0.73 -4.05
C ASP A 24 14.48 -0.96 -5.40
N SER A 25 14.87 -0.18 -6.39
CA SER A 25 14.26 -0.14 -7.73
C SER A 25 14.14 -1.52 -8.35
N CYS A 26 15.18 -2.36 -8.28
CA CYS A 26 15.19 -3.68 -8.91
C CYS A 26 14.11 -4.63 -8.33
N PRO A 27 14.04 -4.88 -7.01
CA PRO A 27 12.93 -5.62 -6.40
C PRO A 27 11.53 -5.07 -6.72
N ARG A 28 11.35 -3.75 -6.74
CA ARG A 28 10.05 -3.12 -7.08
C ARG A 28 9.65 -3.38 -8.53
N PHE A 29 10.57 -3.20 -9.48
CA PHE A 29 10.31 -3.51 -10.89
C PHE A 29 10.06 -5.00 -11.12
N LEU A 30 10.80 -5.87 -10.43
CA LEU A 30 10.57 -7.31 -10.44
C LEU A 30 9.17 -7.64 -9.90
N PHE A 31 8.73 -6.99 -8.83
CA PHE A 31 7.36 -7.13 -8.31
C PHE A 31 6.29 -6.72 -9.34
N TYR A 32 6.44 -5.55 -9.98
CA TYR A 32 5.50 -5.14 -11.03
C TYR A 32 5.51 -6.10 -12.23
N ALA A 33 6.69 -6.57 -12.64
CA ALA A 33 6.83 -7.56 -13.69
C ALA A 33 6.15 -8.88 -13.32
N MET A 34 6.27 -9.35 -12.08
CA MET A 34 5.58 -10.55 -11.59
C MET A 34 4.07 -10.38 -11.56
N LEU A 35 3.55 -9.20 -11.20
CA LEU A 35 2.11 -8.90 -11.29
C LEU A 35 1.63 -8.93 -12.74
N LEU A 36 2.36 -8.30 -13.67
CA LEU A 36 2.05 -8.33 -15.10
C LEU A 36 2.12 -9.75 -15.67
N ALA A 37 3.15 -10.52 -15.30
CA ALA A 37 3.30 -11.91 -15.69
C ALA A 37 2.14 -12.76 -15.15
N SER A 38 1.69 -12.53 -13.91
CA SER A 38 0.52 -13.20 -13.33
C SER A 38 -0.77 -12.90 -14.11
N CYS A 39 -0.93 -11.65 -14.57
CA CYS A 39 -2.04 -11.26 -15.45
C CYS A 39 -1.97 -11.94 -16.82
N ALA A 40 -0.79 -11.95 -17.46
CA ALA A 40 -0.59 -12.52 -18.79
C ALA A 40 -0.73 -14.05 -18.80
N THR A 41 -0.23 -14.71 -17.76
CA THR A 41 -0.15 -16.17 -17.66
C THR A 41 -1.38 -16.78 -17.01
N ARG A 42 -2.44 -15.99 -16.76
CA ARG A 42 -3.67 -16.40 -16.05
C ARG A 42 -4.30 -17.72 -16.49
N TRP A 43 -4.00 -18.19 -17.71
CA TRP A 43 -4.51 -19.43 -18.30
C TRP A 43 -3.66 -20.67 -17.95
N THR A 44 -2.38 -20.49 -17.63
CA THR A 44 -1.44 -21.56 -17.27
C THR A 44 -1.32 -21.65 -15.75
N GLY A 45 -2.15 -22.51 -15.15
CA GLY A 45 -2.40 -22.47 -13.71
C GLY A 45 -1.18 -22.58 -12.80
N TRP A 46 -0.23 -23.48 -13.09
CA TRP A 46 0.94 -23.67 -12.23
C TRP A 46 1.88 -22.45 -12.19
N LEU A 47 1.99 -21.76 -13.32
CA LEU A 47 2.94 -20.66 -13.51
C LEU A 47 2.42 -19.36 -12.87
N VAL A 48 1.10 -19.17 -12.88
CA VAL A 48 0.42 -18.09 -12.14
C VAL A 48 0.61 -18.27 -10.65
N ASP A 49 0.46 -19.49 -10.13
CA ASP A 49 0.60 -19.77 -8.69
C ASP A 49 2.00 -19.38 -8.18
N VAL A 50 3.05 -19.59 -9.00
CA VAL A 50 4.44 -19.20 -8.67
C VAL A 50 4.61 -17.68 -8.67
N PHE A 51 4.25 -17.00 -9.76
CA PHE A 51 4.44 -15.55 -9.87
C PHE A 51 3.57 -14.77 -8.89
N LEU A 52 2.31 -15.16 -8.75
CA LEU A 52 1.38 -14.52 -7.84
C LEU A 52 1.77 -14.81 -6.39
N GLY A 53 2.24 -16.02 -6.08
CA GLY A 53 2.75 -16.37 -4.76
C GLY A 53 3.98 -15.54 -4.37
N ALA A 54 4.94 -15.39 -5.29
CA ALA A 54 6.14 -14.56 -5.06
C ALA A 54 5.79 -13.06 -4.91
N ALA A 55 4.87 -12.54 -5.72
CA ALA A 55 4.38 -11.18 -5.55
C ALA A 55 3.62 -11.00 -4.22
N ALA A 56 2.83 -12.01 -3.82
CA ALA A 56 2.05 -11.97 -2.58
C ALA A 56 2.95 -11.95 -1.35
N THR A 57 4.01 -12.75 -1.34
CA THR A 57 4.94 -12.81 -0.21
C THR A 57 5.71 -11.51 -0.07
N TYR A 58 6.19 -10.93 -1.17
CA TYR A 58 6.87 -9.64 -1.17
C TYR A 58 5.98 -8.49 -0.68
N ALA A 59 4.74 -8.43 -1.18
CA ALA A 59 3.81 -7.42 -0.70
C ALA A 59 3.31 -7.71 0.73
N GLY A 60 3.29 -8.98 1.14
CA GLY A 60 3.01 -9.38 2.52
C GLY A 60 4.10 -8.94 3.48
N THR A 61 5.38 -9.09 3.11
CA THR A 61 6.49 -8.58 3.91
C THR A 61 6.43 -7.05 4.06
N ALA A 62 6.10 -6.33 2.98
CA ALA A 62 5.89 -4.89 3.03
C ALA A 62 4.72 -4.49 3.96
N ALA A 63 3.62 -5.26 3.95
CA ALA A 63 2.49 -5.05 4.85
C ALA A 63 2.87 -5.23 6.33
N PHE A 64 3.69 -6.23 6.67
CA PHE A 64 4.20 -6.37 8.03
C PHE A 64 5.12 -5.23 8.43
N GLN A 65 5.94 -4.72 7.51
CA GLN A 65 6.77 -3.56 7.81
C GLN A 65 5.93 -2.31 8.08
N SER A 66 4.85 -2.07 7.33
CA SER A 66 3.93 -0.98 7.64
C SER A 66 3.24 -1.15 8.99
N PHE A 67 2.95 -2.39 9.42
CA PHE A 67 2.44 -2.64 10.78
C PHE A 67 3.43 -2.22 11.85
N ILE A 68 4.72 -2.54 11.67
CA ILE A 68 5.76 -2.19 12.64
C ILE A 68 5.96 -0.68 12.70
N LEU A 69 6.00 0.00 11.56
CA LEU A 69 6.16 1.46 11.48
C LEU A 69 5.02 2.22 12.17
N VAL A 70 3.78 1.77 12.00
CA VAL A 70 2.62 2.37 12.68
C VAL A 70 2.60 2.03 14.18
N ALA A 71 2.95 0.80 14.55
CA ALA A 71 2.92 0.37 15.95
C ALA A 71 4.01 1.02 16.81
N SER A 72 5.16 1.37 16.21
CA SER A 72 6.30 1.95 16.90
C SER A 72 6.83 3.18 16.14
N PRO A 73 6.10 4.31 16.15
CA PRO A 73 6.56 5.53 15.50
C PRO A 73 7.86 6.05 16.11
N ALA A 74 8.68 6.73 15.31
CA ALA A 74 9.92 7.35 15.78
C ALA A 74 9.63 8.33 16.92
N LYS A 75 10.38 8.21 18.02
CA LYS A 75 10.24 9.10 19.18
C LYS A 75 10.74 10.49 18.81
N ARG A 76 9.86 11.49 18.89
CA ARG A 76 10.22 12.89 18.66
C ARG A 76 10.60 13.53 20.00
N PRO A 77 11.84 14.01 20.18
CA PRO A 77 12.21 14.78 21.36
C PRO A 77 11.52 16.15 21.35
N ASP A 78 11.47 16.78 22.53
CA ASP A 78 10.96 18.15 22.66
C ASP A 78 11.84 19.13 21.86
N PRO A 79 11.23 20.14 21.22
CA PRO A 79 11.96 21.15 20.46
C PRO A 79 12.87 21.97 21.39
N GLY A 80 14.12 22.16 20.98
CA GLY A 80 15.08 22.99 21.69
C GLY A 80 15.52 24.19 20.86
N ARG A 81 15.73 25.33 21.53
CA ARG A 81 16.24 26.54 20.89
C ARG A 81 17.77 26.52 20.84
N VAL A 82 18.33 26.91 19.69
CA VAL A 82 19.77 27.16 19.51
C VAL A 82 19.94 28.57 18.98
N ASP A 83 20.75 29.38 19.65
CA ASP A 83 21.06 30.73 19.20
C ASP A 83 22.20 30.68 18.18
N ILE A 84 22.02 31.38 17.05
CA ILE A 84 22.92 31.34 15.90
C ILE A 84 23.47 32.73 15.58
N PRO A 85 24.68 32.84 14.98
CA PRO A 85 25.19 34.11 14.49
C PRO A 85 24.27 34.71 13.43
N TYR A 86 23.90 35.97 13.60
CA TYR A 86 23.02 36.66 12.67
C TYR A 86 23.71 36.93 11.33
N ILE A 87 23.18 36.36 10.25
CA ILE A 87 23.66 36.56 8.88
C ILE A 87 22.52 37.14 8.05
N SER A 88 22.72 38.33 7.49
CA SER A 88 21.73 38.93 6.61
C SER A 88 21.81 38.32 5.21
N SER A 89 20.69 38.26 4.47
CA SER A 89 20.72 37.79 3.07
C SER A 89 21.59 38.68 2.16
N ALA A 90 21.86 39.93 2.54
CA ALA A 90 22.79 40.80 1.83
C ALA A 90 24.25 40.37 2.08
N THR A 91 24.57 39.98 3.32
CA THR A 91 25.88 39.44 3.70
C THR A 91 26.16 38.14 2.98
N GLN A 92 25.20 37.21 2.93
CA GLN A 92 25.33 35.93 2.22
C GLN A 92 25.68 36.11 0.73
N LYS A 93 25.10 37.12 0.07
CA LYS A 93 25.38 37.39 -1.35
C LYS A 93 26.74 38.02 -1.61
N ASN A 94 27.28 38.76 -0.64
CA ASN A 94 28.51 39.53 -0.81
C ASN A 94 29.74 38.77 -0.30
N ASP A 95 29.58 37.85 0.65
CA ASP A 95 30.65 37.03 1.19
C ASP A 95 30.83 35.75 0.36
N ILE A 96 31.99 35.62 -0.28
CA ILE A 96 32.36 34.46 -1.10
C ILE A 96 32.33 33.16 -0.27
N ARG A 97 32.66 33.22 1.03
CA ARG A 97 32.68 32.04 1.91
C ARG A 97 31.28 31.51 2.17
N LEU A 98 30.33 32.42 2.39
CA LEU A 98 28.94 32.14 2.73
C LEU A 98 28.00 32.16 1.52
N SER A 99 28.55 32.25 0.31
CA SER A 99 27.78 32.29 -0.94
C SER A 99 26.82 31.11 -1.04
N SER A 100 25.71 31.31 -1.77
CA SER A 100 24.72 30.27 -2.08
C SER A 100 25.33 29.04 -2.77
N ASP A 101 26.48 29.19 -3.42
CA ASP A 101 27.18 28.08 -4.09
C ASP A 101 27.82 27.12 -3.06
N ASN A 102 28.26 27.65 -1.90
CA ASN A 102 28.88 26.85 -0.83
C ASN A 102 27.85 26.45 0.24
N PHE A 103 26.91 27.34 0.54
CA PHE A 103 25.87 27.15 1.55
C PHE A 103 24.48 27.46 0.96
N PRO A 104 23.89 26.54 0.17
CA PRO A 104 22.66 26.78 -0.56
C PRO A 104 21.42 27.02 0.33
N ALA A 105 21.37 26.47 1.54
CA ALA A 105 20.23 26.60 2.46
C ALA A 105 20.63 27.14 3.83
N LEU A 106 21.43 28.21 3.84
CA LEU A 106 21.84 28.91 5.05
C LEU A 106 20.64 29.57 5.75
N ALA A 107 20.55 29.41 7.07
CA ALA A 107 19.60 30.17 7.88
C ALA A 107 20.00 31.65 7.89
N THR A 108 19.18 32.51 7.29
CA THR A 108 19.43 33.96 7.21
C THR A 108 18.35 34.78 7.92
N ASN A 109 18.69 36.03 8.27
CA ASN A 109 17.82 37.01 8.90
C ASN A 109 17.18 36.54 10.23
N THR A 110 17.83 35.62 10.93
CA THR A 110 17.38 35.07 12.21
C THR A 110 18.58 34.92 13.16
N ASP A 111 18.32 35.06 14.46
CA ASP A 111 19.29 34.95 15.56
C ASP A 111 19.12 33.65 16.36
N TYR A 112 18.10 32.86 16.06
CA TYR A 112 17.88 31.54 16.65
C TYR A 112 17.19 30.60 15.65
N VAL A 113 17.41 29.30 15.86
CA VAL A 113 16.70 28.22 15.18
C VAL A 113 16.11 27.25 16.21
N THR A 114 15.02 26.61 15.84
CA THR A 114 14.40 25.57 16.68
C THR A 114 14.81 24.21 16.15
N VAL A 115 15.55 23.48 16.96
CA VAL A 115 16.07 22.15 16.64
C VAL A 115 15.15 21.10 17.26
N GLN A 116 14.52 20.30 16.40
CA GLN A 116 13.77 19.12 16.81
C GLN A 116 14.23 17.91 15.99
N PRO A 117 15.18 17.11 16.51
CA PRO A 117 15.73 15.96 15.82
C PRO A 117 14.65 15.02 15.29
N ALA A 118 14.63 14.82 13.98
CA ALA A 118 13.79 13.84 13.30
C ALA A 118 14.55 13.21 12.14
N ALA A 119 14.18 11.98 11.81
CA ALA A 119 14.66 11.26 10.64
C ALA A 119 13.46 10.78 9.82
N LEU A 120 13.58 10.89 8.51
CA LEU A 120 12.64 10.33 7.54
C LEU A 120 12.98 8.86 7.27
N GLU A 121 11.97 8.04 6.98
CA GLU A 121 12.18 6.66 6.55
C GLU A 121 11.72 6.54 5.10
N LEU A 122 12.66 6.53 4.15
CA LEU A 122 12.34 6.48 2.72
C LEU A 122 11.74 5.13 2.29
N ASP A 123 11.85 4.08 3.11
CA ASP A 123 11.15 2.81 2.86
C ASP A 123 9.63 2.98 2.85
N ALA A 124 9.08 3.99 3.53
CA ALA A 124 7.63 4.17 3.63
C ALA A 124 6.96 4.33 2.26
N ASP A 125 7.65 4.99 1.33
CA ASP A 125 7.20 5.29 -0.03
C ASP A 125 7.21 4.07 -0.91
N ALA A 126 8.30 3.29 -0.82
CA ALA A 126 8.38 2.01 -1.47
C ALA A 126 7.34 1.02 -0.92
N ILE A 127 7.14 0.97 0.39
CA ILE A 127 6.13 0.12 1.04
C ILE A 127 4.74 0.52 0.55
N LEU A 128 4.41 1.82 0.55
CA LEU A 128 3.13 2.33 0.06
C LEU A 128 2.88 1.90 -1.39
N ALA A 129 3.89 2.03 -2.27
CA ALA A 129 3.82 1.58 -3.65
C ALA A 129 3.46 0.09 -3.75
N ILE A 130 4.10 -0.75 -2.95
CA ILE A 130 3.93 -2.21 -2.99
C ILE A 130 2.57 -2.64 -2.45
N VAL A 131 2.19 -2.18 -1.25
CA VAL A 131 0.97 -2.67 -0.58
C VAL A 131 -0.30 -2.16 -1.26
N VAL A 132 -0.31 -0.91 -1.72
CA VAL A 132 -1.46 -0.33 -2.45
C VAL A 132 -1.59 -1.01 -3.81
N THR A 133 -0.51 -1.17 -4.56
CA THR A 133 -0.52 -1.87 -5.85
C THR A 133 -0.95 -3.33 -5.68
N GLY A 134 -0.41 -4.02 -4.67
CA GLY A 134 -0.80 -5.38 -4.33
C GLY A 134 -2.30 -5.49 -4.07
N TYR A 135 -2.85 -4.64 -3.20
CA TYR A 135 -4.28 -4.66 -2.92
C TYR A 135 -5.16 -4.37 -4.16
N LEU A 136 -4.78 -3.38 -4.97
CA LEU A 136 -5.52 -2.99 -6.17
C LEU A 136 -5.48 -4.04 -7.30
N VAL A 137 -4.48 -4.92 -7.32
CA VAL A 137 -4.31 -5.96 -8.36
C VAL A 137 -4.84 -7.33 -7.92
N PHE A 138 -4.62 -7.72 -6.66
CA PHE A 138 -4.95 -9.06 -6.17
C PHE A 138 -6.46 -9.34 -6.20
N LEU A 139 -7.29 -8.37 -5.82
CA LEU A 139 -8.73 -8.56 -5.77
C LEU A 139 -9.35 -8.69 -7.17
N PRO A 140 -9.04 -7.82 -8.15
CA PRO A 140 -9.47 -8.04 -9.54
C PRO A 140 -8.99 -9.38 -10.10
N LEU A 141 -7.73 -9.78 -9.84
CA LEU A 141 -7.21 -11.08 -10.28
C LEU A 141 -8.00 -12.26 -9.70
N GLN A 142 -8.36 -12.18 -8.42
CA GLN A 142 -9.17 -13.20 -7.76
C GLN A 142 -10.60 -13.28 -8.35
N CYS A 143 -11.12 -12.17 -8.88
CA CYS A 143 -12.43 -12.12 -9.56
C CYS A 143 -12.35 -12.54 -11.04
N TRP A 144 -11.20 -12.35 -11.70
CA TRP A 144 -11.01 -12.62 -13.13
C TRP A 144 -10.60 -14.06 -13.45
N SER A 145 -9.85 -14.73 -12.55
CA SER A 145 -9.29 -16.04 -12.84
C SER A 145 -10.12 -17.19 -12.25
N ARG A 146 -10.58 -18.09 -13.13
CA ARG A 146 -11.24 -19.36 -12.76
C ARG A 146 -10.28 -20.29 -12.02
N ILE A 147 -8.99 -20.25 -12.33
CA ILE A 147 -7.99 -21.14 -11.73
C ILE A 147 -7.70 -20.74 -10.27
N LEU A 148 -7.67 -19.43 -9.99
CA LEU A 148 -7.39 -18.89 -8.65
C LEU A 148 -8.59 -18.99 -7.70
N SER A 149 -9.81 -19.05 -8.24
CA SER A 149 -11.05 -19.23 -7.47
C SER A 149 -11.48 -20.69 -7.35
N HIS A 150 -10.74 -21.64 -7.95
CA HIS A 150 -11.10 -23.05 -7.90
C HIS A 150 -10.75 -23.65 -6.54
N GLY A 151 -11.80 -23.98 -5.78
CA GLY A 151 -11.71 -24.67 -4.51
C GLY A 151 -11.65 -23.76 -3.27
N ARG A 152 -12.18 -24.28 -2.16
CA ARG A 152 -12.40 -23.48 -0.94
C ARG A 152 -11.09 -23.05 -0.29
N ALA A 153 -10.09 -23.91 -0.27
CA ALA A 153 -8.78 -23.63 0.32
C ALA A 153 -8.02 -22.52 -0.44
N ARG A 154 -8.04 -22.55 -1.78
CA ARG A 154 -7.44 -21.48 -2.61
C ARG A 154 -8.17 -20.16 -2.43
N THR A 155 -9.51 -20.19 -2.41
CA THR A 155 -10.31 -18.98 -2.17
C THR A 155 -9.98 -18.35 -0.82
N LEU A 156 -9.82 -19.17 0.24
CA LEU A 156 -9.43 -18.72 1.57
C LEU A 156 -8.01 -18.15 1.57
N LEU A 157 -7.05 -18.82 0.94
CA LEU A 157 -5.67 -18.35 0.83
C LEU A 157 -5.60 -16.96 0.17
N PHE A 158 -6.20 -16.79 -1.01
CA PHE A 158 -6.23 -15.50 -1.68
C PHE A 158 -7.02 -14.44 -0.92
N SER A 159 -8.06 -14.83 -0.17
CA SER A 159 -8.76 -13.90 0.71
C SER A 159 -7.87 -13.42 1.86
N LEU A 160 -7.06 -14.29 2.46
CA LEU A 160 -6.12 -13.91 3.52
C LEU A 160 -5.05 -12.96 2.98
N TRP A 161 -4.51 -13.24 1.79
CA TRP A 161 -3.59 -12.32 1.12
C TRP A 161 -4.22 -10.95 0.89
N ASN A 162 -5.45 -10.89 0.38
CA ASN A 162 -6.15 -9.62 0.18
C ASN A 162 -6.39 -8.86 1.49
N VAL A 163 -6.77 -9.55 2.58
CA VAL A 163 -6.93 -8.93 3.90
C VAL A 163 -5.59 -8.41 4.43
N LEU A 164 -4.50 -9.16 4.22
CA LEU A 164 -3.16 -8.73 4.61
C LEU A 164 -2.73 -7.46 3.86
N MET A 165 -2.92 -7.41 2.53
CA MET A 165 -2.60 -6.22 1.73
C MET A 165 -3.49 -5.02 2.09
N LEU A 166 -4.78 -5.26 2.36
CA LEU A 166 -5.71 -4.22 2.81
C LEU A 166 -5.22 -3.60 4.12
N ALA A 167 -4.93 -4.44 5.12
CA ALA A 167 -4.42 -3.97 6.40
C ALA A 167 -3.09 -3.22 6.21
N GLY A 168 -2.17 -3.79 5.42
CA GLY A 168 -0.88 -3.18 5.12
C GLY A 168 -0.99 -1.80 4.46
N ALA A 169 -1.92 -1.66 3.52
CA ALA A 169 -2.20 -0.39 2.84
C ALA A 169 -2.86 0.65 3.74
N ILE A 170 -3.78 0.24 4.63
CA ILE A 170 -4.33 1.15 5.66
C ILE A 170 -3.20 1.66 6.56
N CYS A 171 -2.32 0.76 7.03
CA CYS A 171 -1.20 1.16 7.88
C CYS A 171 -0.22 2.08 7.15
N ALA A 172 0.12 1.80 5.89
CA ALA A 172 0.99 2.67 5.09
C ALA A 172 0.37 4.06 4.87
N LEU A 173 -0.93 4.13 4.55
CA LEU A 173 -1.65 5.40 4.36
C LEU A 173 -1.82 6.20 5.66
N VAL A 174 -1.91 5.53 6.82
CA VAL A 174 -1.93 6.18 8.14
C VAL A 174 -0.54 6.69 8.53
N TYR A 175 0.53 5.97 8.15
CA TYR A 175 1.90 6.36 8.43
C TYR A 175 2.37 7.51 7.52
N TRP A 176 1.95 7.51 6.24
CA TRP A 176 2.37 8.48 5.22
C TRP A 176 2.41 9.96 5.68
N PRO A 177 1.34 10.51 6.30
CA PRO A 177 1.32 11.92 6.68
C PRO A 177 2.34 12.28 7.77
N THR A 178 2.93 11.29 8.44
CA THR A 178 3.98 11.53 9.43
C THR A 178 5.31 11.92 8.80
N LEU A 179 5.58 11.49 7.55
CA LEU A 179 6.74 11.90 6.74
C LEU A 179 6.60 13.35 6.30
N GLU A 180 5.43 13.74 5.77
CA GLU A 180 5.18 15.13 5.34
C GLU A 180 5.23 16.13 6.50
N ARG A 181 4.96 15.67 7.74
CA ARG A 181 4.98 16.48 8.96
C ARG A 181 6.30 16.39 9.74
N THR A 182 7.39 15.96 9.12
CA THR A 182 8.71 16.06 9.78
C THR A 182 9.17 17.52 9.79
N PRO A 183 9.61 18.05 10.94
CA PRO A 183 10.13 19.42 11.02
C PRO A 183 11.44 19.54 10.25
N THR A 184 11.75 20.76 9.80
CA THR A 184 13.04 21.09 9.20
C THR A 184 14.17 20.78 10.18
N GLN A 185 15.23 20.14 9.69
CA GLN A 185 16.43 19.85 10.49
C GLN A 185 17.52 20.86 10.17
N TYR A 186 18.46 21.01 11.11
CA TYR A 186 19.60 21.90 10.95
C TYR A 186 20.90 21.14 11.20
N MET A 187 21.86 21.36 10.31
CA MET A 187 23.26 21.05 10.51
C MET A 187 24.00 22.34 10.86
N PHE A 188 24.92 22.25 11.83
CA PHE A 188 25.76 23.38 12.21
C PHE A 188 27.16 23.13 11.65
N CYS A 189 27.68 24.04 10.84
CA CYS A 189 28.90 23.82 10.06
C CYS A 189 29.96 24.89 10.31
N TYR A 190 31.22 24.52 10.08
CA TYR A 190 32.32 25.46 10.04
C TYR A 190 32.20 26.40 8.82
N PRO A 191 32.33 27.74 8.95
CA PRO A 191 31.98 28.66 7.86
C PRO A 191 32.98 28.77 6.72
N ASP A 192 34.26 28.41 6.94
CA ASP A 192 35.29 28.60 5.91
C ASP A 192 35.39 27.43 4.93
N LEU A 193 34.74 26.30 5.23
CA LEU A 193 34.78 25.07 4.44
C LEU A 193 33.35 24.62 4.14
N PRO A 194 32.98 24.43 2.86
CA PRO A 194 31.66 23.92 2.53
C PRO A 194 31.48 22.49 3.07
N PRO A 195 30.26 22.13 3.53
CA PRO A 195 29.95 20.77 3.92
C PRO A 195 30.03 19.81 2.74
N TYR A 196 30.16 18.51 3.04
CA TYR A 196 29.88 17.47 2.05
C TYR A 196 28.38 17.44 1.72
N ASP A 197 28.05 17.15 0.46
CA ASP A 197 26.65 17.05 0.01
C ASP A 197 25.85 16.03 0.82
N GLN A 198 26.50 14.91 1.18
CA GLN A 198 25.94 13.85 2.00
C GLN A 198 26.94 13.43 3.08
N THR A 199 26.47 13.29 4.31
CA THR A 199 27.24 12.77 5.45
C THR A 199 26.51 11.58 6.07
N ILE A 200 27.25 10.54 6.44
CA ILE A 200 26.71 9.33 7.05
C ILE A 200 27.04 9.35 8.53
N ASN A 201 26.11 8.89 9.36
CA ASN A 201 26.34 8.77 10.78
C ASN A 201 27.30 7.62 11.09
N ASP A 202 28.55 7.89 11.49
CA ASP A 202 29.51 6.86 11.90
C ASP A 202 29.25 6.31 13.32
N GLY A 203 28.17 6.78 13.96
CA GLY A 203 27.76 6.40 15.30
C GLY A 203 27.51 7.63 16.14
N TRP A 204 26.37 7.66 16.83
CA TRP A 204 26.06 8.75 17.74
C TRP A 204 26.68 8.52 19.11
N GLU A 205 27.56 9.42 19.56
CA GLU A 205 28.03 9.41 20.93
C GLU A 205 27.13 10.26 21.83
N SER A 206 26.64 9.66 22.92
CA SER A 206 25.87 10.38 23.94
C SER A 206 26.63 11.56 24.58
N SER A 207 27.96 11.56 24.51
CA SER A 207 28.86 12.62 24.96
C SER A 207 28.65 13.96 24.22
N TRP A 208 28.10 13.91 22.99
CA TRP A 208 27.87 15.09 22.16
C TRP A 208 26.65 15.90 22.57
N LYS A 209 25.74 15.32 23.37
CA LYS A 209 24.62 16.04 23.99
C LYS A 209 24.87 16.17 25.49
N THR A 210 25.22 17.38 25.94
CA THR A 210 25.48 17.64 27.36
C THR A 210 24.21 17.89 28.15
N SER A 211 23.39 18.85 27.73
CA SER A 211 22.26 19.37 28.52
C SER A 211 21.16 19.91 27.59
N THR A 212 21.41 21.06 26.97
CA THR A 212 20.57 21.71 25.96
C THR A 212 21.22 21.63 24.59
N TRP A 213 20.41 21.74 23.53
CA TRP A 213 20.96 21.82 22.16
C TRP A 213 21.88 23.04 22.00
N ASN A 214 21.53 24.16 22.63
CA ASN A 214 22.35 25.38 22.60
C ASN A 214 23.75 25.13 23.18
N GLU A 215 23.83 24.62 24.42
CA GLU A 215 25.11 24.32 25.06
C GLU A 215 25.91 23.27 24.30
N SER A 216 25.24 22.28 23.70
CA SER A 216 25.90 21.21 22.95
C SER A 216 26.59 21.78 21.71
N VAL A 217 25.87 22.52 20.86
CA VAL A 217 26.40 23.14 19.64
C VAL A 217 27.53 24.13 19.99
N TRP A 218 27.28 25.06 20.91
CA TRP A 218 28.29 26.04 21.29
C TRP A 218 29.53 25.40 21.92
N SER A 219 29.40 24.34 22.70
CA SER A 219 30.55 23.65 23.29
C SER A 219 31.43 22.93 22.26
N ILE A 220 30.85 22.47 21.15
CA ILE A 220 31.58 21.82 20.06
C ILE A 220 32.42 22.86 19.31
N PHE A 221 31.79 23.95 18.86
CA PHE A 221 32.48 24.96 18.03
C PHE A 221 33.37 25.92 18.82
N SER A 222 33.16 26.10 20.13
CA SER A 222 34.05 26.90 20.98
C SER A 222 35.28 26.15 21.47
N ASN A 223 35.29 24.81 21.41
CA ASN A 223 36.38 23.98 21.90
C ASN A 223 37.01 23.15 20.78
N ALA A 224 38.22 23.54 20.38
CA ALA A 224 38.97 22.86 19.33
C ALA A 224 39.17 21.35 19.57
N THR A 225 39.31 20.88 20.81
CA THR A 225 39.47 19.44 21.06
C THR A 225 38.20 18.65 20.78
N LYS A 226 37.03 19.22 21.11
CA LYS A 226 35.73 18.59 20.83
C LYS A 226 35.40 18.64 19.34
N PHE A 227 35.69 19.77 18.68
CA PHE A 227 35.54 19.88 17.23
C PHE A 227 36.41 18.85 16.49
N ASN A 228 37.67 18.68 16.89
CA ASN A 228 38.55 17.67 16.29
C ASN A 228 38.09 16.22 16.56
N GLN A 229 37.36 15.97 17.65
CA GLN A 229 36.77 14.66 17.96
C GLN A 229 35.54 14.34 17.11
N LEU A 230 34.81 15.35 16.63
CA LEU A 230 33.65 15.17 15.75
C LEU A 230 34.06 14.48 14.45
N GLY A 231 35.28 14.75 13.96
CA GLY A 231 35.81 14.12 12.74
C GLY A 231 35.14 14.59 11.44
N ASP A 232 34.19 15.53 11.52
CA ASP A 232 33.42 16.09 10.42
C ASP A 232 33.37 17.63 10.53
N LEU A 233 33.08 18.31 9.42
CA LEU A 233 32.95 19.78 9.34
C LEU A 233 31.64 20.28 9.95
N CYS A 234 30.65 19.39 10.05
CA CYS A 234 29.30 19.72 10.49
C CYS A 234 28.79 18.83 11.61
N TYR A 235 28.08 19.43 12.53
CA TYR A 235 27.36 18.76 13.60
C TYR A 235 25.89 18.58 13.22
N ASN A 236 25.50 17.31 13.01
CA ASN A 236 24.16 16.91 12.61
C ASN A 236 23.31 16.52 13.83
N THR A 237 22.33 17.35 14.15
CA THR A 237 21.49 17.15 15.35
C THR A 237 20.55 15.94 15.25
N CYS A 238 20.19 15.55 14.03
CA CYS A 238 19.34 14.41 13.75
C CYS A 238 20.00 13.05 14.02
N PHE A 239 21.33 12.98 14.14
CA PHE A 239 22.06 11.74 14.42
C PHE A 239 21.75 11.14 15.81
N ASN A 240 21.15 11.94 16.69
CA ASN A 240 20.63 11.50 17.98
C ASN A 240 19.31 10.71 17.90
N THR A 241 18.72 10.57 16.70
CA THR A 241 17.47 9.82 16.53
C THR A 241 17.72 8.32 16.43
N SER A 242 16.70 7.52 16.77
CA SER A 242 16.75 6.06 16.63
C SER A 242 15.42 5.53 16.12
N GLN A 243 15.48 4.43 15.38
CA GLN A 243 14.31 3.74 14.85
C GLN A 243 14.45 2.23 15.10
N ILE A 244 13.32 1.54 15.30
CA ILE A 244 13.31 0.12 15.67
C ILE A 244 13.81 -0.81 14.56
N LEU A 245 13.64 -0.41 13.29
CA LEU A 245 13.99 -1.22 12.12
C LEU A 245 15.39 -0.92 11.56
N ARG A 246 16.06 0.12 12.05
CA ARG A 246 17.30 0.66 11.47
C ARG A 246 18.37 0.85 12.53
N GLN A 247 19.63 0.62 12.16
CA GLN A 247 20.73 1.04 13.01
C GLN A 247 20.95 2.54 12.85
N GLN A 248 21.41 3.20 13.92
CA GLN A 248 21.70 4.63 13.85
C GLN A 248 22.81 4.96 12.85
N THR A 249 23.71 4.01 12.59
CA THR A 249 24.88 4.18 11.71
C THR A 249 24.56 4.24 10.21
N THR A 250 23.30 4.01 9.80
CA THR A 250 22.90 4.14 8.40
C THR A 250 22.15 5.44 8.12
N LEU A 251 21.88 6.23 9.16
CA LEU A 251 21.25 7.52 9.01
C LEU A 251 22.17 8.44 8.20
N SER A 252 21.62 9.02 7.13
CA SER A 252 22.32 9.99 6.31
C SER A 252 21.72 11.38 6.53
N SER A 253 22.57 12.41 6.44
CA SER A 253 22.13 13.78 6.32
C SER A 253 22.55 14.34 4.97
N GLN A 254 21.67 15.13 4.35
CA GLN A 254 21.90 15.79 3.09
C GLN A 254 21.51 17.27 3.23
N VAL A 255 22.30 18.15 2.62
CA VAL A 255 21.96 19.56 2.54
C VAL A 255 20.70 19.75 1.68
N VAL A 256 19.73 20.53 2.16
CA VAL A 256 18.59 20.93 1.33
C VAL A 256 19.12 21.87 0.25
N ALA A 257 19.21 21.43 -1.00
CA ALA A 257 19.57 22.32 -2.08
C ALA A 257 18.39 23.27 -2.36
N SER A 258 18.57 24.58 -2.18
CA SER A 258 17.57 25.63 -2.49
C SER A 258 17.24 25.76 -3.99
N GLY A 259 17.53 24.73 -4.81
CA GLY A 259 17.40 24.73 -6.26
C GLY A 259 16.71 23.50 -6.85
N ASP A 260 16.22 22.55 -6.06
CA ASP A 260 15.53 21.35 -6.60
C ASP A 260 14.05 21.61 -6.98
N ASP A 261 13.76 22.86 -7.34
CA ASP A 261 12.68 23.25 -8.25
C ASP A 261 13.11 23.05 -9.73
N GLN A 262 14.10 22.20 -10.02
CA GLN A 262 14.22 21.57 -11.34
C GLN A 262 13.19 20.45 -11.49
N GLN A 263 11.94 20.89 -11.38
CA GLN A 263 10.77 20.23 -11.91
C GLN A 263 11.01 20.02 -13.41
N GLY A 264 11.47 18.83 -13.75
CA GLY A 264 11.83 18.44 -15.11
C GLY A 264 10.80 18.94 -16.12
N ASP A 265 11.32 19.53 -17.19
CA ASP A 265 10.70 20.31 -18.28
C ASP A 265 9.60 19.59 -19.11
N GLY A 266 8.78 18.75 -18.48
CA GLY A 266 7.57 18.17 -19.03
C GLY A 266 6.34 18.84 -18.42
N THR A 267 5.79 19.84 -19.10
CA THR A 267 4.47 20.45 -18.81
C THR A 267 3.34 19.44 -18.58
N PHE A 268 3.47 18.24 -19.15
CA PHE A 268 2.58 17.11 -18.90
C PHE A 268 2.78 16.48 -17.52
N TRP A 269 4.03 16.17 -17.15
CA TRP A 269 4.35 15.50 -15.88
C TRP A 269 4.07 16.41 -14.70
N SER A 270 4.44 17.69 -14.75
CA SER A 270 4.12 18.65 -13.67
C SER A 270 2.61 18.74 -13.42
N ARG A 271 1.78 18.68 -14.47
CA ARG A 271 0.31 18.65 -14.37
C ARG A 271 -0.24 17.33 -13.81
N VAL A 272 0.38 16.20 -14.13
CA VAL A 272 0.04 14.88 -13.53
C VAL A 272 0.44 14.83 -12.05
N ILE A 273 1.60 15.38 -11.71
CA ILE A 273 2.12 15.49 -10.33
C ILE A 273 1.26 16.45 -9.50
N TYR A 274 0.76 17.54 -10.09
CA TYR A 274 -0.16 18.49 -9.43
C TYR A 274 -1.54 17.88 -9.14
N SER A 275 -1.86 16.72 -9.73
CA SER A 275 -3.14 16.03 -9.54
C SER A 275 -3.17 15.08 -8.32
N LYS A 276 -2.29 15.25 -7.33
CA LYS A 276 -2.19 14.41 -6.11
C LYS A 276 -3.59 14.07 -5.54
N SER A 277 -4.44 15.08 -5.34
CA SER A 277 -5.78 14.90 -4.78
C SER A 277 -6.70 13.99 -5.61
N TYR A 278 -6.58 14.01 -6.94
CA TYR A 278 -7.37 13.15 -7.82
C TYR A 278 -6.92 11.69 -7.75
N ILE A 279 -5.61 11.46 -7.77
CA ILE A 279 -5.04 10.10 -7.64
C ILE A 279 -5.45 9.48 -6.29
N TYR A 280 -5.32 10.24 -5.19
CA TYR A 280 -5.75 9.75 -3.87
C TYR A 280 -7.26 9.50 -3.77
N THR A 281 -8.09 10.39 -4.32
CA THR A 281 -9.55 10.19 -4.33
C THR A 281 -9.93 8.93 -5.10
N LEU A 282 -9.25 8.71 -6.24
CA LEU A 282 -9.47 7.55 -7.09
C LEU A 282 -9.01 6.25 -6.41
N ILE A 283 -7.85 6.27 -5.73
CA ILE A 283 -7.37 5.14 -4.92
C ILE A 283 -8.34 4.84 -3.79
N ALA A 284 -8.77 5.86 -3.03
CA ALA A 284 -9.72 5.69 -1.94
C ALA A 284 -11.04 5.08 -2.42
N LEU A 285 -11.56 5.52 -3.57
CA LEU A 285 -12.75 4.96 -4.20
C LEU A 285 -12.54 3.48 -4.59
N CYS A 286 -11.42 3.16 -5.26
CA CYS A 286 -11.05 1.77 -5.57
C CYS A 286 -10.94 0.93 -4.30
N PHE A 287 -10.39 1.51 -3.22
CA PHE A 287 -10.18 0.84 -1.96
C PHE A 287 -11.50 0.43 -1.31
N VAL A 288 -12.43 1.38 -1.21
CA VAL A 288 -13.78 1.15 -0.67
C VAL A 288 -14.54 0.12 -1.51
N LEU A 289 -14.51 0.25 -2.84
CA LEU A 289 -15.22 -0.68 -3.73
C LEU A 289 -14.64 -2.10 -3.66
N ASN A 290 -13.32 -2.25 -3.65
CA ASN A 290 -12.67 -3.54 -3.48
C ASN A 290 -12.95 -4.14 -2.09
N PHE A 291 -13.01 -3.31 -1.05
CA PHE A 291 -13.36 -3.75 0.30
C PHE A 291 -14.80 -4.27 0.38
N LEU A 292 -15.75 -3.55 -0.23
CA LEU A 292 -17.14 -3.99 -0.34
C LEU A 292 -17.24 -5.33 -1.10
N LEU A 293 -16.55 -5.47 -2.23
CA LEU A 293 -16.50 -6.74 -2.98
C LEU A 293 -15.93 -7.88 -2.15
N MET A 294 -14.89 -7.63 -1.34
CA MET A 294 -14.32 -8.62 -0.43
C MET A 294 -15.32 -9.04 0.65
N ILE A 295 -16.00 -8.08 1.29
CA ILE A 295 -17.06 -8.36 2.29
C ILE A 295 -18.17 -9.20 1.66
N PHE A 296 -18.62 -8.82 0.46
CA PHE A 296 -19.64 -9.57 -0.26
C PHE A 296 -19.17 -10.95 -0.70
N LYS A 297 -17.88 -11.27 -0.65
CA LYS A 297 -17.38 -12.63 -0.88
C LYS A 297 -17.34 -13.47 0.39
N LEU A 298 -17.13 -12.83 1.54
CA LEU A 298 -16.98 -13.48 2.86
C LEU A 298 -18.33 -13.79 3.54
N ILE A 299 -19.31 -12.89 3.43
CA ILE A 299 -20.66 -13.10 4.01
C ILE A 299 -21.36 -14.26 3.27
N PRO A 300 -22.24 -15.09 3.84
CA PRO A 300 -23.02 -16.10 3.11
C PRO A 300 -24.33 -15.52 2.53
N TYR A 301 -24.23 -14.61 1.56
CA TYR A 301 -25.39 -14.05 0.83
C TYR A 301 -25.60 -14.79 -0.49
N ASN A 302 -26.78 -15.36 -0.70
CA ASN A 302 -27.13 -16.16 -1.88
C ASN A 302 -27.49 -15.27 -3.09
N SER A 303 -26.60 -14.37 -3.51
CA SER A 303 -26.76 -13.70 -4.80
C SER A 303 -26.22 -14.55 -5.94
N ARG A 304 -27.01 -14.70 -6.99
CA ARG A 304 -26.62 -15.43 -8.21
C ARG A 304 -25.41 -14.77 -8.92
N ILE A 305 -25.26 -13.45 -8.73
CA ILE A 305 -24.20 -12.61 -9.30
C ILE A 305 -22.83 -12.86 -8.65
N ARG A 306 -22.79 -13.40 -7.41
CA ARG A 306 -21.58 -13.60 -6.60
C ARG A 306 -20.49 -14.47 -7.24
N TYR A 307 -20.85 -15.28 -8.23
CA TYR A 307 -19.95 -16.24 -8.87
C TYR A 307 -19.82 -16.04 -10.38
N ILE A 308 -20.39 -14.97 -10.93
CA ILE A 308 -20.45 -14.77 -12.38
C ILE A 308 -19.17 -14.09 -12.85
N GLN A 309 -18.42 -14.82 -13.68
CA GLN A 309 -17.19 -14.38 -14.33
C GLN A 309 -17.45 -13.11 -15.15
N PRO A 310 -16.46 -12.22 -15.35
CA PRO A 310 -16.63 -11.04 -16.21
C PRO A 310 -17.14 -11.38 -17.62
N VAL A 311 -16.67 -12.49 -18.18
CA VAL A 311 -17.09 -12.99 -19.50
C VAL A 311 -18.49 -13.61 -19.46
N ALA A 312 -18.82 -14.28 -18.35
CA ALA A 312 -20.16 -14.83 -18.14
C ALA A 312 -21.20 -13.72 -17.91
N ILE A 313 -20.83 -12.59 -17.28
CA ILE A 313 -21.70 -11.41 -17.17
C ILE A 313 -22.11 -10.94 -18.56
N TRP A 314 -21.16 -10.87 -19.50
CA TRP A 314 -21.46 -10.45 -20.86
C TRP A 314 -22.32 -11.47 -21.63
N ARG A 315 -22.08 -12.76 -21.41
CA ARG A 315 -22.81 -13.87 -22.05
C ARG A 315 -24.24 -14.00 -21.52
N GLU A 316 -24.44 -13.88 -20.21
CA GLU A 316 -25.73 -14.06 -19.51
C GLU A 316 -26.45 -12.73 -19.24
N ARG A 317 -25.99 -11.62 -19.84
CA ARG A 317 -26.51 -10.26 -19.58
C ARG A 317 -28.04 -10.13 -19.65
N ARG A 318 -28.69 -10.87 -20.56
CA ARG A 318 -30.14 -10.83 -20.72
C ARG A 318 -30.86 -11.46 -19.54
N GLU A 319 -30.31 -12.54 -18.99
CA GLU A 319 -30.86 -13.23 -17.83
C GLU A 319 -30.62 -12.43 -16.55
N ILE A 320 -29.42 -11.84 -16.40
CA ILE A 320 -29.09 -10.96 -15.27
C ILE A 320 -29.99 -9.73 -15.26
N TYR A 321 -30.16 -9.07 -16.41
CA TYR A 321 -31.07 -7.93 -16.53
C TYR A 321 -32.53 -8.35 -16.29
N GLY A 322 -32.93 -9.53 -16.73
CA GLY A 322 -34.25 -10.10 -16.47
C GLY A 322 -34.51 -10.32 -14.98
N ASP A 323 -33.57 -10.94 -14.25
CA ASP A 323 -33.67 -11.15 -12.81
C ASP A 323 -33.69 -9.82 -12.05
N LEU A 324 -32.81 -8.89 -12.39
CA LEU A 324 -32.73 -7.56 -11.77
C LEU A 324 -34.01 -6.74 -12.02
N LYS A 325 -34.53 -6.78 -13.25
CA LYS A 325 -35.83 -6.19 -13.61
C LYS A 325 -36.95 -6.84 -12.80
N SER A 326 -36.96 -8.16 -12.67
CA SER A 326 -37.99 -8.86 -11.88
C SER A 326 -37.93 -8.53 -10.39
N LYS A 327 -36.73 -8.33 -9.82
CA LYS A 327 -36.52 -7.90 -8.43
C LYS A 327 -36.95 -6.44 -8.23
N PHE A 328 -36.64 -5.56 -9.18
CA PHE A 328 -37.12 -4.18 -9.19
C PHE A 328 -38.66 -4.12 -9.22
N TRP A 329 -39.30 -4.87 -10.12
CA TRP A 329 -40.77 -4.91 -10.18
C TRP A 329 -41.39 -5.52 -8.92
N ARG A 330 -40.75 -6.52 -8.29
CA ARG A 330 -41.18 -7.05 -6.98
C ARG A 330 -41.05 -6.00 -5.88
N ALA A 331 -39.97 -5.24 -5.84
CA ALA A 331 -39.75 -4.16 -4.87
C ALA A 331 -40.73 -2.99 -5.06
N VAL A 332 -41.07 -2.66 -6.32
CA VAL A 332 -42.07 -1.64 -6.68
C VAL A 332 -43.51 -2.13 -6.44
N ALA A 333 -43.79 -3.43 -6.63
CA ALA A 333 -45.08 -4.00 -6.30
C ALA A 333 -45.31 -4.02 -4.77
N ALA A 334 -44.27 -4.34 -4.00
CA ALA A 334 -44.28 -4.25 -2.54
C ALA A 334 -44.41 -2.80 -2.02
N SER A 335 -44.08 -1.79 -2.83
CA SER A 335 -44.27 -0.37 -2.48
C SER A 335 -45.68 0.14 -2.80
N LYS A 336 -46.52 -0.64 -3.49
CA LYS A 336 -47.86 -0.21 -3.87
C LYS A 336 -48.82 -0.50 -2.71
N PRO A 337 -49.53 0.51 -2.16
CA PRO A 337 -50.46 0.28 -1.07
C PRO A 337 -51.55 -0.69 -1.52
N GLN A 338 -51.74 -1.75 -0.73
CA GLN A 338 -52.82 -2.70 -0.93
C GLN A 338 -54.14 -1.96 -0.67
N ASN A 339 -54.81 -1.53 -1.74
CA ASN A 339 -56.21 -1.11 -1.68
C ASN A 339 -57.05 -2.37 -1.44
N THR A 340 -57.11 -2.81 -0.19
CA THR A 340 -58.11 -3.77 0.25
C THR A 340 -59.43 -3.02 0.33
N ASN A 341 -60.17 -3.02 -0.77
CA ASN A 341 -61.60 -2.73 -0.77
C ASN A 341 -62.28 -3.85 0.02
N HIS A 342 -62.33 -3.71 1.34
CA HIS A 342 -63.30 -4.41 2.16
C HIS A 342 -64.20 -3.34 2.77
N GLU A 343 -65.44 -3.31 2.28
CA GLU A 343 -66.57 -2.62 2.89
C GLU A 343 -66.67 -3.02 4.36
N VAL A 344 -66.45 -2.07 5.27
CA VAL A 344 -67.06 -2.08 6.61
C VAL A 344 -67.44 -0.65 6.95
N GLN A 345 -68.74 -0.42 7.03
CA GLN A 345 -69.39 0.80 7.53
C GLN A 345 -69.04 1.08 9.00
N ASN A 346 -69.14 2.37 9.37
CA ASN A 346 -69.15 2.95 10.73
C ASN A 346 -67.79 2.90 11.48
N GLU A 347 -67.23 3.97 12.04
CA GLU A 347 -67.76 5.22 12.56
C GLU A 347 -66.72 6.36 12.51
N GLN A 348 -67.20 7.60 12.45
CA GLN A 348 -66.38 8.82 12.54
C GLN A 348 -66.24 9.29 13.99
N HIS A 349 -65.02 9.32 14.55
CA HIS A 349 -64.61 10.46 15.37
C HIS A 349 -63.09 10.67 15.40
N LYS A 350 -62.74 11.94 15.16
CA LYS A 350 -61.42 12.53 14.87
C LYS A 350 -60.34 12.32 15.96
N ILE A 351 -59.20 11.75 15.56
CA ILE A 351 -57.87 12.24 15.97
C ILE A 351 -57.07 12.52 14.69
N LYS A 352 -56.87 13.80 14.40
CA LYS A 352 -56.39 14.33 13.11
C LYS A 352 -54.85 14.40 13.02
N LEU A 353 -54.14 13.43 13.60
CA LEU A 353 -52.66 13.40 13.62
C LEU A 353 -52.04 12.08 13.13
N SER A 354 -52.84 11.09 12.70
CA SER A 354 -52.35 9.75 12.34
C SER A 354 -52.37 9.41 10.85
N ASN A 355 -52.83 10.31 9.96
CA ASN A 355 -53.00 9.98 8.55
C ASN A 355 -51.68 9.95 7.76
N THR A 356 -50.71 10.81 8.10
CA THR A 356 -49.36 10.77 7.53
C THR A 356 -48.57 9.56 8.01
N TRP A 357 -48.77 9.14 9.27
CA TRP A 357 -48.04 8.01 9.85
C TRP A 357 -48.59 6.63 9.41
N ARG A 358 -49.88 6.55 9.05
CA ARG A 358 -50.47 5.35 8.40
C ARG A 358 -49.95 5.11 6.98
N HIS A 359 -49.57 6.16 6.25
CA HIS A 359 -48.97 6.03 4.92
C HIS A 359 -47.51 5.56 4.95
N ILE A 360 -46.82 5.74 6.08
CA ILE A 360 -45.39 5.39 6.24
C ILE A 360 -45.22 3.98 6.85
N ARG A 361 -46.22 3.43 7.54
CA ARG A 361 -46.17 2.06 8.09
C ARG A 361 -45.94 0.92 7.07
N PRO A 362 -46.51 0.92 5.85
CA PRO A 362 -46.22 -0.14 4.87
C PRO A 362 -44.81 -0.03 4.28
N LEU A 363 -44.18 1.16 4.31
CA LEU A 363 -42.79 1.39 3.87
C LEU A 363 -41.73 0.95 4.90
N LEU A 364 -42.13 0.62 6.14
CA LEU A 364 -41.26 0.12 7.22
C LEU A 364 -41.42 -1.39 7.47
N GLY A 365 -42.16 -2.10 6.60
CA GLY A 365 -42.26 -3.55 6.67
C GLY A 365 -40.89 -4.19 6.46
N ILE A 366 -40.49 -5.08 7.37
CA ILE A 366 -39.21 -5.82 7.31
C ILE A 366 -39.02 -6.50 5.94
N GLU A 367 -40.12 -6.95 5.32
CA GLU A 367 -40.11 -7.56 3.98
C GLU A 367 -39.82 -6.57 2.84
N PHE A 368 -40.33 -5.33 2.96
CA PHE A 368 -40.03 -4.24 2.02
C PHE A 368 -38.56 -3.84 2.10
N LEU A 369 -38.06 -3.66 3.33
CA LEU A 369 -36.66 -3.31 3.56
C LEU A 369 -35.73 -4.41 3.02
N LYS A 370 -36.08 -5.68 3.24
CA LYS A 370 -35.32 -6.84 2.77
C LYS A 370 -35.25 -6.92 1.25
N THR A 371 -36.38 -6.78 0.54
CA THR A 371 -36.39 -6.87 -0.93
C THR A 371 -35.66 -5.72 -1.61
N TRP A 372 -35.74 -4.50 -1.05
CA TRP A 372 -34.95 -3.36 -1.53
C TRP A 372 -33.46 -3.52 -1.24
N LEU A 373 -33.10 -3.98 -0.05
CA LEU A 373 -31.72 -4.24 0.33
C LEU A 373 -31.10 -5.31 -0.57
N ASP A 374 -31.83 -6.38 -0.88
CA ASP A 374 -31.37 -7.44 -1.77
C ASP A 374 -31.10 -6.93 -3.20
N PHE A 375 -31.96 -6.05 -3.73
CA PHE A 375 -31.78 -5.40 -5.03
C PHE A 375 -30.58 -4.44 -5.04
N ILE A 376 -30.44 -3.60 -4.01
CA ILE A 376 -29.33 -2.64 -3.89
C ILE A 376 -27.99 -3.38 -3.81
N ILE A 377 -27.92 -4.48 -3.06
CA ILE A 377 -26.71 -5.30 -2.94
C ILE A 377 -26.33 -5.88 -4.30
N ASP A 378 -27.28 -6.43 -5.06
CA ASP A 378 -27.02 -7.00 -6.39
C ASP A 378 -26.52 -5.95 -7.39
N VAL A 379 -27.11 -4.74 -7.36
CA VAL A 379 -26.64 -3.60 -8.17
C VAL A 379 -25.25 -3.15 -7.74
N ALA A 380 -25.00 -3.02 -6.43
CA ALA A 380 -23.71 -2.60 -5.91
C ALA A 380 -22.58 -3.59 -6.27
N ILE A 381 -22.85 -4.90 -6.21
CA ILE A 381 -21.90 -5.94 -6.63
C ILE A 381 -21.60 -5.79 -8.13
N LEU A 382 -22.63 -5.61 -8.97
CA LEU A 382 -22.44 -5.46 -10.42
C LEU A 382 -21.61 -4.22 -10.78
N VAL A 383 -21.94 -3.08 -10.17
CA VAL A 383 -21.21 -1.83 -10.36
C VAL A 383 -19.78 -1.96 -9.85
N GLY A 384 -19.58 -2.53 -8.67
CA GLY A 384 -18.25 -2.78 -8.10
C GLY A 384 -17.40 -3.67 -9.01
N LEU A 385 -17.97 -4.75 -9.55
CA LEU A 385 -17.27 -5.64 -10.48
C LEU A 385 -16.88 -4.91 -11.78
N LEU A 386 -17.79 -4.16 -12.41
CA LEU A 386 -17.49 -3.40 -13.62
C LEU A 386 -16.42 -2.33 -13.39
N PHE A 387 -16.52 -1.61 -12.27
CA PHE A 387 -15.54 -0.63 -11.85
C PHE A 387 -14.17 -1.28 -11.61
N SER A 388 -14.14 -2.41 -10.91
CA SER A 388 -12.92 -3.18 -10.65
C SER A 388 -12.27 -3.69 -11.95
N ILE A 389 -13.07 -4.05 -12.96
CA ILE A 389 -12.59 -4.52 -14.26
C ILE A 389 -11.94 -3.39 -15.07
N ILE A 390 -12.59 -2.22 -15.15
CA ILE A 390 -12.19 -1.16 -16.09
C ILE A 390 -11.28 -0.14 -15.42
N ILE A 391 -11.68 0.34 -14.24
CA ILE A 391 -11.04 1.47 -13.59
C ILE A 391 -9.83 0.99 -12.80
N SER A 392 -9.92 -0.10 -12.04
CA SER A 392 -8.81 -0.58 -11.19
C SER A 392 -7.47 -0.72 -11.95
N PRO A 393 -7.38 -1.36 -13.13
CA PRO A 393 -6.11 -1.48 -13.86
C PRO A 393 -5.53 -0.13 -14.29
N LEU A 394 -6.39 0.81 -14.72
CA LEU A 394 -5.97 2.17 -15.07
C LEU A 394 -5.47 2.93 -13.85
N THR A 395 -6.14 2.77 -12.70
CA THR A 395 -5.71 3.39 -11.44
C THR A 395 -4.37 2.87 -10.98
N VAL A 396 -4.11 1.56 -11.13
CA VAL A 396 -2.83 0.93 -10.79
C VAL A 396 -1.72 1.50 -11.65
N ILE A 397 -1.90 1.58 -12.97
CA ILE A 397 -0.88 2.12 -13.89
C ILE A 397 -0.58 3.58 -13.54
N ALA A 398 -1.61 4.41 -13.36
CA ALA A 398 -1.45 5.80 -13.00
C ALA A 398 -0.73 5.97 -11.65
N PHE A 399 -1.09 5.15 -10.65
CA PHE A 399 -0.48 5.16 -9.33
C PHE A 399 0.99 4.73 -9.36
N VAL A 400 1.32 3.62 -10.02
CA VAL A 400 2.70 3.12 -10.12
C VAL A 400 3.60 4.15 -10.81
N ILE A 401 3.13 4.76 -11.90
CA ILE A 401 3.88 5.81 -12.59
C ILE A 401 4.13 7.01 -11.66
N TRP A 402 3.09 7.45 -10.95
CA TRP A 402 3.18 8.60 -10.05
C TRP A 402 4.10 8.34 -8.85
N ILE A 403 3.97 7.19 -8.17
CA ILE A 403 4.75 6.88 -6.98
C ILE A 403 6.22 6.58 -7.32
N GLU A 404 6.52 5.94 -8.46
CA GLU A 404 7.92 5.71 -8.87
C GLU A 404 8.59 7.01 -9.33
N TRP A 405 7.84 7.94 -9.93
CA TRP A 405 8.35 9.28 -10.20
C TRP A 405 8.65 10.02 -8.90
N TYR A 406 7.77 9.92 -7.90
CA TYR A 406 7.95 10.52 -6.58
C TYR A 406 9.21 9.96 -5.88
N ILE A 407 9.32 8.62 -5.75
CA ILE A 407 10.47 7.95 -5.12
C ILE A 407 11.79 8.28 -5.82
N ARG A 408 11.79 8.44 -7.15
CA ARG A 408 13.01 8.78 -7.90
C ARG A 408 13.49 10.20 -7.61
N ASN A 409 12.60 11.08 -7.20
CA ASN A 409 12.89 12.47 -6.89
C ASN A 409 13.22 12.70 -5.41
N ASP A 410 12.91 11.77 -4.50
CA ASP A 410 13.16 11.93 -3.05
C ASP A 410 14.62 11.60 -2.62
N GLY A 411 15.54 11.39 -3.56
CA GLY A 411 16.98 11.29 -3.30
C GLY A 411 17.66 10.03 -3.84
N PRO A 412 19.01 9.95 -3.74
CA PRO A 412 19.78 8.84 -4.28
C PRO A 412 19.54 7.53 -3.50
N SER A 413 19.25 6.44 -4.22
CA SER A 413 19.16 5.09 -3.69
C SER A 413 20.56 4.53 -3.40
N GLN A 414 21.08 4.77 -2.20
CA GLN A 414 22.33 4.13 -1.76
C GLN A 414 22.21 3.66 -0.31
N GLU A 415 22.20 2.34 -0.12
CA GLU A 415 22.48 1.73 1.18
C GLU A 415 23.05 0.32 1.04
N SER A 416 23.89 -0.06 2.00
CA SER A 416 24.53 -1.38 2.07
C SER A 416 23.53 -2.46 2.53
N PRO A 417 23.67 -3.73 2.09
CA PRO A 417 22.63 -4.77 2.21
C PRO A 417 22.26 -5.28 3.62
N GLN A 418 22.70 -4.64 4.71
CA GLN A 418 22.89 -5.37 5.97
C GLN A 418 21.72 -5.40 6.97
N GLN A 419 20.63 -4.63 6.82
CA GLN A 419 19.74 -4.37 7.99
C GLN A 419 18.28 -4.82 7.85
N VAL A 420 17.47 -4.23 6.96
CA VAL A 420 16.05 -4.62 6.79
C VAL A 420 15.91 -5.98 6.10
N GLY A 421 16.91 -6.40 5.33
CA GLY A 421 16.91 -7.68 4.63
C GLY A 421 16.77 -8.90 5.56
N GLN A 422 17.36 -8.89 6.76
CA GLN A 422 17.52 -10.11 7.56
C GLN A 422 16.19 -10.71 8.05
N TRP A 423 15.27 -9.90 8.56
CA TRP A 423 13.98 -10.40 9.05
C TRP A 423 12.94 -10.57 7.94
N SER A 424 13.04 -9.79 6.87
CA SER A 424 12.10 -9.89 5.74
C SER A 424 12.17 -11.23 5.03
N TYR A 425 13.37 -11.82 4.86
CA TYR A 425 13.50 -13.18 4.30
C TYR A 425 12.88 -14.25 5.21
N LEU A 426 13.07 -14.15 6.53
CA LEU A 426 12.46 -15.08 7.49
C LEU A 426 10.93 -14.99 7.45
N LEU A 427 10.40 -13.77 7.40
CA LEU A 427 8.97 -13.53 7.29
C LEU A 427 8.41 -14.06 5.97
N SER A 428 9.09 -13.83 4.84
CA SER A 428 8.63 -14.33 3.53
C SER A 428 8.57 -15.87 3.51
N ILE A 429 9.57 -16.55 4.09
CA ILE A 429 9.58 -18.00 4.28
C ILE A 429 8.41 -18.42 5.18
N GLY A 430 8.17 -17.71 6.29
CA GLY A 430 7.04 -17.97 7.18
C GLY A 430 5.68 -17.87 6.48
N LEU A 431 5.47 -16.84 5.66
CA LEU A 431 4.26 -16.66 4.87
C LEU A 431 4.07 -17.77 3.82
N LEU A 432 5.16 -18.22 3.19
CA LEU A 432 5.15 -19.36 2.27
C LEU A 432 4.77 -20.67 3.00
N LEU A 433 5.34 -20.91 4.18
CA LEU A 433 5.02 -22.09 4.98
C LEU A 433 3.55 -22.11 5.41
N ILE A 434 3.01 -20.97 5.84
CA ILE A 434 1.57 -20.82 6.16
C ILE A 434 0.72 -21.11 4.92
N SER A 435 1.10 -20.58 3.76
CA SER A 435 0.40 -20.81 2.50
C SER A 435 0.40 -22.29 2.12
N ALA A 436 1.55 -22.96 2.22
CA ALA A 436 1.70 -24.38 1.95
C ALA A 436 0.90 -25.24 2.95
N ALA A 437 0.84 -24.85 4.23
CA ALA A 437 0.04 -25.53 5.25
C ALA A 437 -1.46 -25.45 4.93
N ILE A 438 -1.97 -24.27 4.55
CA ILE A 438 -3.37 -24.07 4.14
C ILE A 438 -3.70 -24.96 2.92
N LEU A 439 -2.80 -25.01 1.93
CA LEU A 439 -2.98 -25.86 0.76
C LEU A 439 -2.92 -27.35 1.10
N LYS A 440 -2.07 -27.80 2.03
CA LYS A 440 -2.08 -29.18 2.52
C LYS A 440 -3.38 -29.53 3.27
N LEU A 441 -3.96 -28.56 3.97
CA LEU A 441 -5.24 -28.72 4.66
C LEU A 441 -6.45 -28.68 3.71
N LYS A 442 -6.25 -28.54 2.39
CA LYS A 442 -7.31 -28.48 1.38
C LYS A 442 -8.38 -29.55 1.57
N TYR A 443 -8.00 -30.81 1.73
CA TYR A 443 -8.97 -31.91 1.85
C TYR A 443 -9.79 -31.88 3.15
N ARG A 444 -9.28 -31.26 4.22
CA ARG A 444 -10.05 -31.02 5.46
C ARG A 444 -10.99 -29.81 5.34
N LEU A 445 -10.61 -28.84 4.53
CA LEU A 445 -11.36 -27.59 4.31
C LEU A 445 -12.38 -27.70 3.17
N ALA A 446 -12.27 -28.72 2.30
CA ALA A 446 -13.13 -28.93 1.15
C ALA A 446 -14.57 -29.24 1.56
N SER A 447 -15.53 -28.68 0.82
CA SER A 447 -16.95 -29.03 0.99
C SER A 447 -17.23 -30.43 0.44
N GLN A 448 -18.25 -31.13 0.97
CA GLN A 448 -18.65 -32.45 0.43
C GLN A 448 -18.89 -32.40 -1.09
N LYS A 449 -19.59 -31.37 -1.58
CA LYS A 449 -19.85 -31.18 -3.02
C LYS A 449 -18.57 -30.98 -3.85
N GLU A 450 -17.54 -30.36 -3.25
CA GLU A 450 -16.25 -30.13 -3.91
C GLU A 450 -15.46 -31.44 -3.97
N LEU A 451 -15.49 -32.23 -2.90
CA LEU A 451 -14.87 -33.54 -2.84
C LEU A 451 -15.53 -34.51 -3.83
N ASP A 452 -16.85 -34.53 -3.91
CA ASP A 452 -17.62 -35.37 -4.83
C ASP A 452 -17.31 -35.02 -6.30
N TYR A 453 -17.24 -33.72 -6.61
CA TYR A 453 -16.87 -33.25 -7.95
C TYR A 453 -15.44 -33.64 -8.34
N GLU A 454 -14.45 -33.44 -7.46
CA GLU A 454 -13.06 -33.84 -7.73
C GLU A 454 -12.91 -35.36 -7.87
N LEU A 455 -13.69 -36.12 -7.09
CA LEU A 455 -13.67 -37.59 -7.15
C LEU A 455 -14.23 -38.08 -8.49
N ASP A 456 -15.32 -37.49 -8.98
CA ASP A 456 -15.88 -37.81 -10.30
C ASP A 456 -14.97 -37.38 -11.46
N GLU A 457 -14.32 -36.20 -11.36
CA GLU A 457 -13.34 -35.76 -12.36
C GLU A 457 -12.13 -36.69 -12.41
N THR A 458 -11.60 -37.10 -11.25
CA THR A 458 -10.48 -38.04 -11.16
C THR A 458 -10.86 -39.41 -11.75
N ARG A 459 -12.08 -39.89 -11.51
CA ARG A 459 -12.58 -41.14 -12.11
C ARG A 459 -12.58 -41.06 -13.63
N ARG A 460 -13.13 -39.99 -14.21
CA ARG A 460 -13.13 -39.80 -15.68
C ARG A 460 -11.72 -39.77 -16.27
N HIS A 461 -10.80 -39.10 -15.60
CA HIS A 461 -9.42 -39.04 -16.08
C HIS A 461 -8.71 -40.40 -15.98
N LEU A 462 -9.02 -41.19 -14.95
CA LEU A 462 -8.52 -42.55 -14.81
C LEU A 462 -9.07 -43.46 -15.92
N GLU A 463 -10.35 -43.34 -16.26
CA GLU A 463 -10.98 -44.05 -17.40
C GLU A 463 -10.32 -43.66 -18.73
N GLU A 464 -10.02 -42.37 -18.94
CA GLU A 464 -9.33 -41.89 -20.14
C GLU A 464 -7.90 -42.44 -20.26
N LEU A 465 -7.15 -42.44 -19.15
CA LEU A 465 -5.81 -43.05 -19.11
C LEU A 465 -5.84 -44.56 -19.32
N GLN A 466 -6.86 -45.25 -18.80
CA GLN A 466 -7.08 -46.67 -19.06
C GLN A 466 -7.34 -46.91 -20.54
N LYS A 467 -8.16 -46.08 -21.20
CA LYS A 467 -8.42 -46.16 -22.64
C LYS A 467 -7.14 -45.98 -23.46
N ILE A 468 -6.35 -44.96 -23.16
CA ILE A 468 -5.05 -44.71 -23.82
C ILE A 468 -4.10 -45.91 -23.60
N ARG A 469 -4.09 -46.49 -22.39
CA ARG A 469 -3.29 -47.67 -22.09
C ARG A 469 -3.74 -48.88 -22.92
N THR A 470 -5.04 -49.14 -23.04
CA THR A 470 -5.56 -50.24 -23.86
C THR A 470 -5.31 -50.02 -25.35
N GLU A 471 -5.37 -48.78 -25.84
CA GLU A 471 -5.04 -48.47 -27.23
C GLU A 471 -3.54 -48.64 -27.53
N LYS A 472 -2.66 -48.21 -26.61
CA LYS A 472 -1.21 -48.32 -26.79
C LYS A 472 -0.63 -49.71 -26.54
N PHE A 473 -1.18 -50.45 -25.57
CA PHE A 473 -0.61 -51.73 -25.11
C PHE A 473 -1.54 -52.94 -25.32
N GLY A 474 -2.81 -52.72 -25.64
CA GLY A 474 -3.79 -53.80 -25.90
C GLY A 474 -3.68 -54.44 -27.29
N HIS A 475 -2.89 -53.86 -28.20
CA HIS A 475 -2.58 -54.46 -29.52
C HIS A 475 -1.29 -55.29 -29.54
N SER A 476 -0.54 -55.37 -28.44
CA SER A 476 0.72 -56.15 -28.37
C SER A 476 0.58 -57.55 -27.76
N CYS A 477 -0.64 -58.00 -27.43
CA CYS A 477 -0.92 -59.39 -27.06
C CYS A 477 -1.89 -60.02 -28.05
N GLY A 478 -1.45 -60.17 -29.31
CA GLY A 478 -1.98 -61.22 -30.17
C GLY A 478 -1.41 -62.57 -29.73
N PRO A 479 -2.22 -63.65 -29.71
CA PRO A 479 -1.71 -64.98 -29.35
C PRO A 479 -0.69 -65.41 -30.41
N THR A 480 0.56 -65.59 -30.01
CA THR A 480 1.47 -66.47 -30.75
C THR A 480 0.99 -67.89 -30.52
N ASP A 481 0.23 -68.40 -31.48
CA ASP A 481 0.00 -69.83 -31.67
C ASP A 481 1.36 -70.53 -31.78
N PHE A 482 1.82 -71.14 -30.69
CA PHE A 482 2.81 -72.21 -30.74
C PHE A 482 2.03 -73.51 -30.96
N ASN A 483 1.86 -73.89 -32.23
CA ASN A 483 1.56 -75.26 -32.62
C ASN A 483 2.87 -76.06 -32.72
N VAL A 484 2.77 -77.29 -32.25
CA VAL A 484 3.75 -78.41 -32.30
C VAL A 484 4.27 -78.66 -33.71
#